data_AF-A0A1I4DEZ9-F1
#
_entry.id   AF-A0A1I4DEZ9-F1
#
_cell.length_a   1.000
_cell.length_b   1.000
_cell.length_c   1.000
_cell.angle_alpha   90.00
_cell.angle_beta   90.00
_cell.angle_gamma   90.00
#
_symmetry.space_group_name_H-M   'P 1'
#
loop_
_entity.id
_entity.type
_entity.pdbx_description
1 polymer ?
#
loop_
_entity_poly.entity_id
_entity_poly.type
_entity_poly.pdbx_seq_one_letter_code
_entity_poly.pdbx_strand_id
1 'polypeptide(L)'
;MATADVAQEVEAGMPQLDFSTFPNQIFWLLIALVVIYLVLSRIALPRISGVLAERSGTISNDLAAAEDFKLRATEAEAVYEKALADARTESNRIGDEARAVAQADLDAALAEADAKIATQTAAAEANIAEIRASATDNVAIVAKDVAQALVAAMGTNADQVAIDAAVANRMKG
;
A
#
# COMPACT_ATOMS: atom_id res chain seq x y z
N MET A 1 26.92 -130.51 2.92
CA MET A 1 26.82 -130.29 4.38
C MET A 1 27.04 -128.81 4.62
N ALA A 2 26.09 -128.17 5.30
CA ALA A 2 25.86 -126.73 5.37
C ALA A 2 26.90 -125.94 6.20
N THR A 3 26.65 -124.62 6.27
CA THR A 3 27.20 -123.55 7.14
C THR A 3 28.37 -122.77 6.54
N ALA A 4 28.46 -121.45 6.63
CA ALA A 4 27.56 -120.38 7.05
C ALA A 4 28.13 -119.06 6.48
N ASP A 5 27.24 -118.10 6.29
CA ASP A 5 27.46 -116.71 5.95
C ASP A 5 28.39 -116.01 6.96
N VAL A 6 29.38 -115.25 6.47
CA VAL A 6 29.98 -114.11 7.19
C VAL A 6 30.36 -113.06 6.14
N ALA A 7 29.42 -112.17 5.87
CA ALA A 7 29.70 -110.85 5.32
C ALA A 7 30.79 -110.16 6.16
N GLN A 8 31.88 -109.76 5.52
CA GLN A 8 32.92 -108.96 6.15
C GLN A 8 32.56 -107.48 5.95
N GLU A 9 32.05 -106.86 7.00
CA GLU A 9 31.68 -105.46 7.10
C GLU A 9 32.89 -104.56 6.79
N VAL A 10 32.84 -103.87 5.64
CA VAL A 10 33.60 -102.63 5.48
C VAL A 10 32.88 -101.61 6.34
N GLU A 11 33.58 -101.06 7.33
CA GLU A 11 33.13 -100.01 8.23
C GLU A 11 32.85 -98.71 7.42
N ALA A 12 31.76 -98.74 6.65
CA ALA A 12 31.24 -97.62 5.92
C ALA A 12 30.56 -96.71 6.94
N GLY A 13 31.32 -95.76 7.50
CA GLY A 13 30.75 -94.56 8.08
C GLY A 13 29.67 -94.05 7.14
N MET A 14 28.50 -93.67 7.69
CA MET A 14 27.28 -93.32 6.95
C MET A 14 27.58 -92.78 5.55
N PRO A 15 26.97 -93.28 4.45
CA PRO A 15 27.33 -92.93 3.08
C PRO A 15 27.34 -91.41 2.77
N GLN A 16 26.73 -90.59 3.63
CA GLN A 16 26.86 -89.12 3.67
C GLN A 16 28.26 -88.57 4.00
N LEU A 17 29.15 -89.34 4.61
CA LEU A 17 30.48 -88.91 5.08
C LEU A 17 31.63 -89.52 4.27
N ASP A 18 31.35 -89.98 3.04
CA ASP A 18 32.38 -90.45 2.11
C ASP A 18 33.11 -89.26 1.47
N PHE A 19 34.30 -88.96 2.01
CA PHE A 19 35.18 -87.88 1.58
C PHE A 19 35.68 -88.00 0.14
N SER A 20 35.54 -89.16 -0.52
CA SER A 20 35.93 -89.33 -1.92
C SER A 20 35.11 -88.47 -2.89
N THR A 21 33.88 -88.09 -2.50
CA THR A 21 32.97 -87.27 -3.33
C THR A 21 33.12 -85.76 -3.10
N PHE A 22 33.78 -85.37 -2.00
CA PHE A 22 33.88 -83.97 -1.57
C PHE A 22 34.63 -83.07 -2.57
N PRO A 23 35.74 -83.48 -3.20
CA PRO A 23 36.44 -82.62 -4.17
C PRO A 23 35.56 -82.19 -5.35
N ASN A 24 34.71 -83.08 -5.86
CA ASN A 24 33.78 -82.77 -6.95
C ASN A 24 32.67 -81.81 -6.48
N GLN A 25 32.11 -82.03 -5.29
CA GLN A 25 31.11 -81.11 -4.72
C GLN A 25 31.70 -79.73 -4.47
N ILE A 26 32.91 -79.65 -3.91
CA ILE A 26 33.62 -78.40 -3.64
C ILE A 26 33.94 -77.67 -4.95
N PHE A 27 34.36 -78.38 -6.01
CA PHE A 27 34.60 -77.79 -7.32
C PHE A 27 33.36 -77.10 -7.89
N TRP A 28 32.21 -77.78 -7.90
CA TRP A 28 30.95 -77.19 -8.35
C TRP A 28 30.44 -76.07 -7.44
N LEU A 29 30.66 -76.19 -6.13
CA LEU A 29 30.33 -75.14 -5.17
C LEU A 29 31.14 -73.86 -5.46
N LEU A 30 32.44 -73.98 -5.70
CA LEU A 30 33.29 -72.85 -6.09
C LEU A 30 32.85 -72.23 -7.41
N ILE A 31 32.51 -73.03 -8.41
CA ILE A 31 31.96 -72.52 -9.68
C ILE A 31 30.66 -71.75 -9.44
N ALA A 32 29.70 -72.34 -8.70
CA ALA A 32 28.43 -71.70 -8.40
C ALA A 32 28.62 -70.40 -7.61
N LEU A 33 29.53 -70.40 -6.63
CA LEU A 33 29.88 -69.22 -5.84
C LEU A 33 30.44 -68.10 -6.74
N VAL A 34 31.39 -68.43 -7.62
CA VAL A 34 31.97 -67.46 -8.56
C VAL A 34 30.90 -66.91 -9.51
N VAL A 35 30.03 -67.76 -10.06
CA VAL A 35 28.93 -67.33 -10.92
C VAL A 35 27.99 -66.38 -10.18
N ILE A 36 27.55 -66.73 -8.97
CA ILE A 36 26.69 -65.86 -8.15
C ILE A 36 27.40 -64.54 -7.83
N TYR A 37 28.68 -64.59 -7.44
CA TYR A 37 29.48 -63.41 -7.16
C TYR A 37 29.57 -62.47 -8.37
N LEU A 38 29.80 -63.01 -9.57
CA LEU A 38 29.84 -62.22 -10.81
C LEU A 38 28.47 -61.61 -11.14
N VAL A 39 27.38 -62.35 -10.94
CA VAL A 39 26.02 -61.82 -11.15
C VAL A 39 25.72 -60.69 -10.17
N LEU A 40 26.02 -60.87 -8.88
CA LEU A 40 25.78 -59.84 -7.87
C LEU A 40 26.63 -58.60 -8.11
N SER A 41 27.94 -58.77 -8.31
CA SER A 41 28.87 -57.65 -8.53
C SER A 41 28.61 -56.89 -9.82
N ARG A 42 28.25 -57.59 -10.90
CA ARG A 42 28.14 -56.97 -12.23
C ARG A 42 26.73 -56.57 -12.63
N ILE A 43 25.69 -57.12 -12.00
CA ILE A 43 24.29 -56.87 -12.39
C ILE A 43 23.47 -56.34 -11.21
N ALA A 44 23.49 -57.01 -10.06
CA ALA A 44 22.62 -56.61 -8.94
C ALA A 44 23.06 -55.30 -8.28
N LEU A 45 24.34 -55.20 -7.88
CA LEU A 45 24.88 -54.00 -7.23
C LEU A 45 24.79 -52.74 -8.13
N PRO A 46 25.15 -52.78 -9.43
CA PRO A 46 25.04 -51.61 -10.30
C PRO A 46 23.61 -51.12 -10.51
N ARG A 47 22.62 -52.04 -10.52
CA ARG A 47 21.20 -51.66 -10.61
C ARG A 47 20.72 -50.95 -9.35
N ILE A 48 21.10 -51.45 -8.17
CA ILE A 48 20.72 -50.83 -6.89
C ILE A 48 21.39 -49.46 -6.74
N SER A 49 22.68 -49.33 -7.11
CA SER A 49 23.37 -48.04 -7.07
C SER A 49 22.75 -47.01 -8.02
N GLY A 50 22.29 -47.45 -9.21
CA GLY A 50 21.60 -46.59 -10.16
C GLY A 50 20.32 -45.98 -9.58
N VAL A 51 19.45 -46.81 -8.98
CA VAL A 51 18.20 -46.34 -8.36
C VAL A 51 18.46 -45.41 -7.18
N LEU A 52 19.47 -45.72 -6.36
CA LEU A 52 19.82 -44.87 -5.23
C LEU A 52 20.36 -43.52 -5.71
N ALA A 53 21.23 -43.51 -6.72
CA ALA A 53 21.75 -42.28 -7.32
C ALA A 53 20.66 -41.44 -7.97
N GLU A 54 19.70 -42.06 -8.67
CA GLU A 54 18.54 -41.38 -9.24
C GLU A 54 17.70 -40.70 -8.15
N ARG A 55 17.37 -41.43 -7.07
CA ARG A 55 16.61 -40.85 -5.95
C ARG A 55 17.36 -39.72 -5.26
N SER A 56 18.64 -39.91 -4.98
CA SER A 56 19.47 -38.86 -4.37
C SER A 56 19.58 -37.63 -5.28
N GLY A 57 19.69 -37.84 -6.60
CA GLY A 57 19.70 -36.77 -7.60
C GLY A 57 18.40 -35.99 -7.62
N THR A 58 17.25 -36.67 -7.67
CA THR A 58 15.93 -36.04 -7.64
C THR A 58 15.71 -35.25 -6.35
N ILE A 59 16.02 -35.84 -5.18
CA ILE A 59 15.88 -35.15 -3.89
C ILE A 59 16.75 -33.89 -3.84
N SER A 60 18.01 -33.98 -4.30
CA SER A 60 18.91 -32.83 -4.32
C SER A 60 18.42 -31.74 -5.26
N ASN A 61 17.89 -32.11 -6.43
CA ASN A 61 17.34 -31.17 -7.40
C ASN A 61 16.08 -30.48 -6.86
N ASP A 62 15.17 -31.25 -6.26
CA ASP A 62 13.93 -30.73 -5.69
C ASP A 62 14.22 -29.82 -4.49
N LEU A 63 15.21 -30.15 -3.67
CA LEU A 63 15.67 -29.29 -2.57
C LEU A 63 16.25 -27.98 -3.09
N ALA A 64 17.13 -28.04 -4.09
CA ALA A 64 17.71 -26.84 -4.70
C ALA A 64 16.63 -25.94 -5.34
N ALA A 65 15.65 -26.53 -6.03
CA ALA A 65 14.51 -25.80 -6.59
C ALA A 65 13.64 -25.16 -5.48
N ALA A 66 13.38 -25.88 -4.39
CA ALA A 66 12.63 -25.36 -3.25
C ALA A 66 13.36 -24.19 -2.56
N GLU A 67 14.69 -24.27 -2.42
CA GLU A 67 15.51 -23.20 -1.88
C GLU A 67 15.50 -21.96 -2.79
N ASP A 68 15.62 -22.14 -4.12
CA ASP A 68 15.51 -21.04 -5.09
C ASP A 68 14.13 -20.37 -5.02
N PHE A 69 13.05 -21.16 -5.01
CA PHE A 69 11.70 -20.60 -4.89
C PHE A 69 11.50 -19.86 -3.57
N LYS A 70 12.05 -20.38 -2.46
CA LYS A 70 12.01 -19.69 -1.17
C LYS A 70 12.77 -18.37 -1.23
N LEU A 71 13.97 -18.36 -1.79
CA LEU A 71 14.78 -17.15 -1.93
C LEU A 71 14.04 -16.09 -2.75
N ARG A 72 13.52 -16.48 -3.91
CA ARG A 72 12.74 -15.60 -4.80
C ARG A 72 11.48 -15.09 -4.14
N ALA A 73 10.79 -15.91 -3.35
CA ALA A 73 9.63 -15.47 -2.58
C ALA A 73 10.01 -14.42 -1.53
N THR A 74 11.09 -14.64 -0.78
CA THR A 74 11.57 -13.66 0.22
C THR A 74 12.06 -12.36 -0.40
N GLU A 75 12.70 -12.43 -1.57
CA GLU A 75 13.12 -11.23 -2.32
C GLU A 75 11.91 -10.46 -2.85
N ALA A 76 10.93 -11.16 -3.42
CA ALA A 76 9.68 -10.55 -3.90
C ALA A 76 8.89 -9.92 -2.75
N GLU A 77 8.83 -10.56 -1.58
CA GLU A 77 8.21 -10.02 -0.37
C GLU A 77 8.91 -8.73 0.09
N ALA A 78 10.24 -8.73 0.13
CA ALA A 78 11.03 -7.54 0.49
C ALA A 78 10.82 -6.38 -0.50
N VAL A 79 10.78 -6.66 -1.80
CA VAL A 79 10.48 -5.66 -2.83
C VAL A 79 9.06 -5.13 -2.70
N TYR A 80 8.09 -6.00 -2.45
CA TYR A 80 6.69 -5.62 -2.25
C TYR A 80 6.51 -4.73 -1.02
N GLU A 81 7.06 -5.12 0.13
CA GLU A 81 6.98 -4.33 1.37
C GLU A 81 7.66 -2.97 1.21
N LYS A 82 8.81 -2.92 0.52
CA LYS A 82 9.47 -1.66 0.18
C LYS A 82 8.59 -0.79 -0.70
N ALA A 83 8.02 -1.33 -1.78
CA ALA A 83 7.14 -0.59 -2.67
C ALA A 83 5.90 -0.07 -1.93
N LEU A 84 5.35 -0.83 -1.00
CA LEU A 84 4.23 -0.41 -0.16
C LEU A 84 4.62 0.74 0.79
N ALA A 85 5.79 0.66 1.42
CA ALA A 85 6.32 1.73 2.28
C ALA A 85 6.60 3.02 1.50
N ASP A 86 7.21 2.90 0.32
CA ASP A 86 7.47 4.02 -0.59
C ASP A 86 6.17 4.66 -1.06
N ALA A 87 5.18 3.86 -1.48
CA ALA A 87 3.86 4.36 -1.89
C ALA A 87 3.11 5.08 -0.76
N ARG A 88 3.20 4.59 0.48
CA ARG A 88 2.61 5.27 1.65
C ARG A 88 3.29 6.59 1.95
N THR A 89 4.62 6.62 1.87
CA THR A 89 5.41 7.84 2.06
C THR A 89 5.06 8.89 1.01
N GLU A 90 4.98 8.46 -0.25
CA GLU A 90 4.62 9.33 -1.38
C GLU A 90 3.18 9.84 -1.28
N SER A 91 2.23 8.98 -0.90
CA SER A 91 0.84 9.40 -0.66
C SER A 91 0.74 10.47 0.43
N ASN A 92 1.46 10.30 1.55
CA ASN A 92 1.49 11.31 2.60
C ASN A 92 2.13 12.61 2.11
N ARG A 93 3.23 12.52 1.37
CA ARG A 93 3.91 13.68 0.76
C ARG A 93 2.97 14.47 -0.15
N ILE A 94 2.26 13.77 -1.04
CA ILE A 94 1.28 14.38 -1.94
C ILE A 94 0.13 15.02 -1.14
N GLY A 95 -0.36 14.33 -0.10
CA GLY A 95 -1.42 14.85 0.76
C GLY A 95 -1.02 16.14 1.48
N ASP A 96 0.20 16.20 2.00
CA ASP A 96 0.72 17.39 2.69
C ASP A 96 1.02 18.53 1.72
N GLU A 97 1.56 18.23 0.53
CA GLU A 97 1.77 19.22 -0.54
C GLU A 97 0.44 19.82 -1.02
N ALA A 98 -0.57 18.99 -1.26
CA ALA A 98 -1.90 19.45 -1.68
C ALA A 98 -2.56 20.32 -0.61
N ARG A 99 -2.41 19.98 0.68
CA ARG A 99 -2.90 20.82 1.79
C ARG A 99 -2.17 22.15 1.85
N ALA A 100 -0.85 22.17 1.66
CA ALA A 100 -0.07 23.40 1.67
C ALA A 100 -0.46 24.33 0.52
N VAL A 101 -0.64 23.79 -0.68
CA VAL A 101 -1.12 24.57 -1.85
C VAL A 101 -2.53 25.08 -1.61
N ALA A 102 -3.46 24.23 -1.15
CA ALA A 102 -4.83 24.65 -0.88
C ALA A 102 -4.92 25.74 0.20
N GLN A 103 -4.07 25.67 1.24
CA GLN A 103 -4.02 26.71 2.27
C GLN A 103 -3.49 28.03 1.71
N ALA A 104 -2.44 27.99 0.88
CA ALA A 104 -1.89 29.18 0.25
C ALA A 104 -2.91 29.86 -0.69
N ASP A 105 -3.65 29.07 -1.48
CA ASP A 105 -4.71 29.57 -2.35
C ASP A 105 -5.87 30.18 -1.55
N LEU A 106 -6.26 29.54 -0.43
CA LEU A 106 -7.27 30.07 0.47
C LEU A 106 -6.84 31.41 1.09
N ASP A 107 -5.61 31.49 1.58
CA ASP A 107 -5.07 32.71 2.20
C ASP A 107 -5.01 33.86 1.17
N ALA A 108 -4.62 33.56 -0.08
CA ALA A 108 -4.61 34.54 -1.16
C ALA A 108 -6.04 35.02 -1.53
N ALA A 109 -7.00 34.09 -1.63
CA ALA A 109 -8.39 34.42 -1.91
C ALA A 109 -9.03 35.24 -0.79
N LEU A 110 -8.73 34.93 0.48
CA LEU A 110 -9.17 35.71 1.64
C LEU A 110 -8.60 37.13 1.60
N ALA A 111 -7.30 37.28 1.33
CA ALA A 111 -6.67 38.60 1.23
C ALA A 111 -7.29 39.45 0.10
N GLU A 112 -7.59 38.85 -1.05
CA GLU A 112 -8.28 39.54 -2.15
C GLU A 112 -9.71 39.93 -1.78
N ALA A 113 -10.45 39.02 -1.13
CA ALA A 113 -11.80 39.28 -0.68
C ALA A 113 -11.84 40.41 0.35
N ASP A 114 -10.93 40.42 1.33
CA ASP A 114 -10.82 41.46 2.34
C ASP A 114 -10.49 42.83 1.71
N ALA A 115 -9.59 42.87 0.73
CA ALA A 115 -9.27 44.10 0.00
C ALA A 115 -10.48 44.64 -0.78
N LYS A 116 -11.25 43.76 -1.42
CA LYS A 116 -12.49 44.11 -2.14
C LYS A 116 -13.58 44.60 -1.19
N ILE A 117 -13.75 43.95 -0.04
CA ILE A 117 -14.70 44.35 1.00
C ILE A 117 -14.32 45.72 1.53
N ALA A 118 -13.05 45.94 1.90
CA ALA A 118 -12.57 47.23 2.40
C ALA A 118 -12.83 48.37 1.40
N THR A 119 -12.57 48.12 0.11
CA THR A 119 -12.83 49.11 -0.96
C THR A 119 -14.33 49.41 -1.10
N GLN A 120 -15.18 48.38 -1.09
CA GLN A 120 -16.64 48.56 -1.18
C GLN A 120 -17.20 49.27 0.05
N THR A 121 -16.72 48.94 1.25
CA THR A 121 -17.11 49.61 2.50
C THR A 121 -16.74 51.09 2.45
N ALA A 122 -15.51 51.43 2.06
CA ALA A 122 -15.08 52.83 1.92
C ALA A 122 -15.93 53.60 0.88
N ALA A 123 -16.24 52.98 -0.25
CA ALA A 123 -17.11 53.59 -1.27
C ALA A 123 -18.56 53.78 -0.76
N ALA A 124 -19.10 52.78 -0.05
CA ALA A 124 -20.43 52.88 0.56
C ALA A 124 -20.49 53.97 1.63
N GLU A 125 -19.46 54.09 2.48
CA GLU A 125 -19.34 55.16 3.48
C GLU A 125 -19.30 56.55 2.84
N ALA A 126 -18.53 56.72 1.76
CA ALA A 126 -18.49 57.97 1.00
C ALA A 126 -19.86 58.34 0.40
N ASN A 127 -20.53 57.37 -0.23
CA ASN A 127 -21.88 57.57 -0.79
C ASN A 127 -22.90 57.92 0.31
N ILE A 128 -22.84 57.26 1.46
CA ILE A 128 -23.71 57.58 2.60
C ILE A 128 -23.44 58.99 3.11
N ALA A 129 -22.18 59.42 3.19
CA ALA A 129 -21.83 60.78 3.59
C ALA A 129 -22.37 61.83 2.61
N GLU A 130 -22.26 61.59 1.31
CA GLU A 130 -22.81 62.47 0.26
C GLU A 130 -24.34 62.56 0.31
N ILE A 131 -25.02 61.42 0.47
CA ILE A 131 -26.48 61.37 0.63
C ILE A 131 -26.90 62.13 1.89
N ARG A 132 -26.18 61.99 3.01
CA ARG A 132 -26.47 62.73 4.25
C ARG A 132 -26.28 64.24 4.08
N ALA A 133 -25.25 64.68 3.38
CA ALA A 133 -25.03 66.09 3.08
C ALA A 133 -26.17 66.65 2.22
N SER A 134 -26.47 65.96 1.11
CA SER A 134 -27.55 66.35 0.19
C SER A 134 -28.93 66.34 0.87
N ALA A 135 -29.20 65.36 1.75
CA ALA A 135 -30.44 65.32 2.51
C ALA A 135 -30.55 66.53 3.46
N THR A 136 -29.45 66.95 4.09
CA THR A 136 -29.44 68.11 4.97
C THR A 136 -29.73 69.40 4.21
N ASP A 137 -29.14 69.56 3.02
CA ASP A 137 -29.40 70.70 2.14
C ASP A 137 -30.85 70.73 1.63
N ASN A 138 -31.37 69.57 1.19
CA ASN A 138 -32.75 69.44 0.75
C ASN A 138 -33.74 69.72 1.89
N VAL A 139 -33.46 69.28 3.11
CA VAL A 139 -34.27 69.61 4.30
C VAL A 139 -34.29 71.12 4.54
N ALA A 140 -33.16 71.81 4.36
CA ALA A 140 -33.10 73.27 4.50
C ALA A 140 -33.96 74.00 3.46
N ILE A 141 -33.94 73.53 2.20
CA ILE A 141 -34.78 74.09 1.13
C ILE A 141 -36.26 73.86 1.43
N VAL A 142 -36.65 72.62 1.74
CA VAL A 142 -38.06 72.29 2.05
C VAL A 142 -38.55 73.04 3.29
N ALA A 143 -37.70 73.20 4.32
CA ALA A 143 -38.05 73.97 5.51
C ALA A 143 -38.33 75.45 5.19
N LYS A 144 -37.54 76.07 4.29
CA LYS A 144 -37.78 77.43 3.82
C LYS A 144 -39.07 77.54 3.02
N ASP A 145 -39.30 76.62 2.07
CA ASP A 145 -40.50 76.60 1.25
C ASP A 145 -41.77 76.44 2.09
N VAL A 146 -41.75 75.51 3.06
CA VAL A 146 -42.87 75.28 3.99
C VAL A 146 -43.09 76.48 4.91
N ALA A 147 -42.02 77.10 5.43
CA ALA A 147 -42.13 78.30 6.25
C ALA A 147 -42.73 79.48 5.46
N GLN A 148 -42.30 79.67 4.20
CA GLN A 148 -42.85 80.69 3.32
C GLN A 148 -44.33 80.45 3.02
N ALA A 149 -44.70 79.20 2.71
CA ALA A 149 -46.10 78.83 2.46
C ALA A 149 -46.99 79.05 3.70
N LEU A 150 -46.50 78.72 4.90
CA LEU A 150 -47.20 78.97 6.17
C LEU A 150 -47.41 80.46 6.43
N VAL A 151 -46.38 81.29 6.24
CA VAL A 151 -46.47 82.75 6.44
C VAL A 151 -47.45 83.39 5.45
N ALA A 152 -47.43 82.96 4.19
CA ALA A 152 -48.39 83.40 3.18
C ALA A 152 -49.83 82.97 3.51
N ALA A 153 -50.03 81.73 3.99
CA ALA A 153 -51.35 81.23 4.41
C ALA A 153 -51.92 81.98 5.62
N MET A 154 -51.06 82.54 6.48
CA MET A 154 -51.45 83.37 7.62
C MET A 154 -51.80 84.83 7.25
N GLY A 155 -51.75 85.19 5.96
CA GLY A 155 -52.21 86.48 5.46
C GLY A 155 -51.22 87.64 5.58
N THR A 156 -49.95 87.35 5.89
CA THR A 156 -48.87 88.34 5.99
C THR A 156 -47.79 88.07 4.94
N ASN A 157 -47.42 89.06 4.13
CA ASN A 157 -46.27 88.96 3.23
C ASN A 157 -45.01 89.39 4.01
N ALA A 158 -44.34 88.43 4.68
CA ALA A 158 -43.04 88.70 5.28
C ALA A 158 -41.92 88.65 4.22
N ASP A 159 -40.87 89.45 4.44
CA ASP A 159 -39.70 89.48 3.56
C ASP A 159 -39.01 88.11 3.51
N GLN A 160 -38.75 87.62 2.29
CA GLN A 160 -38.16 86.30 2.04
C GLN A 160 -36.76 86.19 2.67
N VAL A 161 -36.03 87.31 2.78
CA VAL A 161 -34.73 87.38 3.45
C VAL A 161 -34.84 87.12 4.96
N ALA A 162 -35.91 87.60 5.59
CA ALA A 162 -36.13 87.42 7.02
C ALA A 162 -36.55 85.98 7.37
N ILE A 163 -37.37 85.35 6.51
CA ILE A 163 -37.78 83.95 6.66
C ILE A 163 -36.56 83.02 6.52
N ASP A 164 -35.74 83.25 5.50
CA ASP A 164 -34.51 82.48 5.27
C ASP A 164 -33.53 82.58 6.44
N ALA A 165 -33.34 83.79 6.99
CA ALA A 165 -32.48 84.02 8.14
C ALA A 165 -33.01 83.33 9.42
N ALA A 166 -34.33 83.32 9.64
CA ALA A 166 -34.95 82.68 10.80
C ALA A 166 -34.86 81.14 10.72
N VAL A 167 -35.11 80.55 9.55
CA VAL A 167 -34.96 79.10 9.31
C VAL A 167 -33.50 78.69 9.46
N ALA A 168 -32.56 79.45 8.88
CA ALA A 168 -31.13 79.16 9.00
C ALA A 168 -30.61 79.23 10.45
N ASN A 169 -31.09 80.18 11.27
CA ASN A 169 -30.75 80.24 12.69
C ASN A 169 -31.35 79.05 13.47
N ARG A 170 -32.55 78.60 13.11
CA ARG A 170 -33.19 77.45 13.78
C ARG A 170 -32.56 76.11 13.41
N MET A 171 -31.97 75.99 12.22
CA MET A 171 -31.24 74.78 11.80
C MET A 171 -29.82 74.67 12.37
N LYS A 172 -29.26 75.77 12.88
CA LYS A 172 -27.92 75.82 13.49
C LYS A 172 -27.90 75.60 15.02
N GLY A 173 -29.08 75.58 15.67
CA GLY A 173 -29.23 75.37 17.12
C GLY A 173 -29.88 74.04 17.42
#